data_AF-A0A9P7N211-F1
#
_entry.id   AF-A0A9P7N211-F1
#
_cell.length_a   1.000
_cell.length_b   1.000
_cell.length_c   1.000
_cell.angle_alpha   90.00
_cell.angle_beta   90.00
_cell.angle_gamma   90.00
#
_symmetry.space_group_name_H-M   'P 1'
#
loop_
_entity.id
_entity.type
_entity.pdbx_description
1 polymer ?
#
loop_
_entity_poly.entity_id
_entity_poly.type
_entity_poly.pdbx_seq_one_letter_code
_entity_poly.pdbx_strand_id
1 'polypeptide(L)'
;MARPAKTNGGPDTSIPAPGLAAGVGNKTTHAQSSSPRVLHPSGRSGHGRVIQLLRVVGFSVYFNFCCFIICITQFIGAPLYFFNRDWFYAYMAMTKRSFALTITLMTHIFGPTVIRTSGDESVAGQILPTAGGGVEFKFPERIVMIANHQIYTDWIYLWWVGYANRPGMHGHIYIILKESLKYIPMIGTGMMFYGFIFLSRKMATDQPRLAHRLNKLKQTKVDPQGNTYLDPMWLLLFPEGTNLSDNGRRKSSHWAAKNSLRDPEHVMLPRSTGTYFCLNELKDGVEYVYDCTVAYEGIP
;
A
#
# COMPACT_ATOMS: atom_id res chain seq x y z
N MET A 1 -31.55 -9.83 -53.79
CA MET A 1 -30.12 -10.16 -53.93
C MET A 1 -29.30 -8.94 -53.55
N ALA A 2 -28.71 -8.94 -52.36
CA ALA A 2 -27.66 -7.99 -51.96
C ALA A 2 -26.78 -8.70 -50.92
N ARG A 3 -25.48 -8.83 -51.20
CA ARG A 3 -24.49 -9.45 -50.31
C ARG A 3 -24.17 -8.49 -49.15
N PRO A 4 -24.00 -8.97 -47.90
CA PRO A 4 -23.41 -8.15 -46.86
C PRO A 4 -21.89 -8.11 -46.96
N ALA A 5 -21.33 -6.94 -46.68
CA ALA A 5 -19.91 -6.62 -46.69
C ALA A 5 -19.16 -7.37 -45.59
N LYS A 6 -17.97 -7.88 -45.93
CA LYS A 6 -17.01 -8.48 -45.01
C LYS A 6 -16.37 -7.39 -44.15
N THR A 7 -16.57 -7.44 -42.84
CA THR A 7 -15.75 -6.69 -41.87
C THR A 7 -14.44 -7.45 -41.66
N ASN A 8 -13.33 -6.88 -42.12
CA ASN A 8 -11.99 -7.38 -41.84
C ASN A 8 -11.65 -7.13 -40.37
N GLY A 9 -11.48 -8.20 -39.59
CA GLY A 9 -10.89 -8.15 -38.27
C GLY A 9 -9.40 -7.79 -38.37
N GLY A 10 -9.02 -6.67 -37.75
CA GLY A 10 -7.62 -6.36 -37.48
C GLY A 10 -7.07 -7.32 -36.41
N PRO A 11 -5.74 -7.54 -36.36
CA PRO A 11 -5.16 -8.48 -35.42
C PRO A 11 -5.34 -7.97 -33.99
N ASP A 12 -5.97 -8.79 -33.14
CA ASP A 12 -5.92 -8.66 -31.68
C ASP A 12 -4.46 -8.60 -31.25
N THR A 13 -3.97 -7.41 -30.92
CA THR A 13 -2.69 -7.24 -30.24
C THR A 13 -2.89 -7.62 -28.78
N SER A 14 -2.98 -8.92 -28.50
CA SER A 14 -2.82 -9.45 -27.16
C SER A 14 -1.40 -9.15 -26.70
N ILE A 15 -1.22 -8.04 -25.97
CA ILE A 15 0.04 -7.71 -25.31
C ILE A 15 0.26 -8.80 -24.25
N PRO A 16 1.30 -9.65 -24.37
CA PRO A 16 1.58 -10.66 -23.36
C PRO A 16 1.93 -9.97 -22.05
N ALA A 17 1.41 -10.47 -20.93
CA ALA A 17 1.82 -10.02 -19.60
C ALA A 17 3.36 -10.10 -19.49
N PRO A 18 4.06 -9.02 -19.11
CA PRO A 18 5.50 -9.06 -18.94
C PRO A 18 5.87 -10.08 -17.85
N GLY A 19 6.90 -10.89 -18.12
CA GLY A 19 7.45 -11.81 -17.12
C GLY A 19 8.03 -11.03 -15.94
N LEU A 20 7.58 -11.35 -14.73
CA LEU A 20 7.95 -10.67 -13.49
C LEU A 20 9.39 -11.02 -13.13
N ALA A 21 10.36 -10.12 -13.33
CA ALA A 21 11.76 -10.40 -13.00
C ALA A 21 12.04 -10.10 -11.52
N ALA A 22 11.87 -11.12 -10.67
CA ALA A 22 12.30 -11.07 -9.29
C ALA A 22 13.83 -10.99 -9.18
N GLY A 23 14.34 -9.89 -8.63
CA GLY A 23 15.75 -9.73 -8.29
C GLY A 23 16.23 -10.66 -7.16
N VAL A 24 17.41 -11.24 -7.41
CA VAL A 24 18.40 -11.87 -6.50
C VAL A 24 18.39 -13.40 -6.42
N GLY A 25 19.19 -14.00 -7.31
CA GLY A 25 20.17 -15.03 -7.01
C GLY A 25 19.70 -16.47 -6.84
N ASN A 26 19.69 -17.23 -7.94
CA ASN A 26 20.30 -18.56 -7.95
C ASN A 26 20.72 -18.93 -9.39
N LYS A 27 22.02 -19.21 -9.55
CA LYS A 27 22.57 -19.75 -10.80
C LYS A 27 22.13 -21.21 -10.93
N THR A 28 21.19 -21.48 -11.82
CA THR A 28 21.05 -22.80 -12.45
C THR A 28 21.04 -22.61 -13.96
N THR A 29 22.08 -23.13 -14.59
CA THR A 29 22.30 -23.12 -16.03
C THR A 29 21.32 -24.06 -16.72
N HIS A 30 20.27 -23.51 -17.33
CA HIS A 30 19.53 -24.16 -18.41
C HIS A 30 19.49 -23.23 -19.62
N ALA A 31 19.73 -23.83 -20.79
CA ALA A 31 19.92 -23.16 -22.07
C ALA A 31 18.76 -22.21 -22.40
N GLN A 32 19.10 -20.95 -22.71
CA GLN A 32 18.16 -19.89 -23.05
C GLN A 32 17.59 -20.14 -24.44
N SER A 33 16.30 -20.47 -24.52
CA SER A 33 15.51 -20.11 -25.70
C SER A 33 15.31 -18.60 -25.65
N SER A 34 15.68 -17.91 -26.74
CA SER A 34 15.63 -16.46 -26.87
C SER A 34 14.17 -15.98 -26.94
N SER A 35 13.54 -15.78 -25.79
CA SER A 35 12.31 -15.00 -25.71
C SER A 35 12.62 -13.54 -26.11
N PRO A 36 11.81 -12.88 -26.95
CA PRO A 36 12.04 -11.49 -27.32
C PRO A 36 12.09 -10.63 -26.05
N ARG A 37 13.13 -9.78 -25.94
CA ARG A 37 13.24 -8.81 -24.85
C ARG A 37 12.02 -7.89 -24.89
N VAL A 38 11.04 -8.14 -24.04
CA VAL A 38 9.93 -7.23 -23.80
C VAL A 38 10.55 -5.93 -23.28
N LEU A 39 10.56 -4.91 -24.14
CA LEU A 39 11.04 -3.58 -23.80
C LEU A 39 10.08 -3.02 -22.75
N HIS A 40 10.59 -2.65 -21.58
CA HIS A 40 9.78 -2.00 -20.57
C HIS A 40 9.23 -0.69 -21.15
N PRO A 41 7.91 -0.40 -21.01
CA PRO A 41 7.29 0.76 -21.66
C PRO A 41 7.87 2.11 -21.22
N SER A 42 8.61 2.15 -20.10
CA SER A 42 9.38 3.34 -19.68
C SER A 42 10.60 3.68 -20.56
N GLY A 43 10.93 2.88 -21.58
CA GLY A 43 12.06 3.13 -22.46
C GLY A 43 13.45 2.90 -21.84
N ARG A 44 14.51 3.46 -22.45
CA ARG A 44 15.90 3.33 -21.99
C ARG A 44 16.11 4.08 -20.66
N SER A 45 17.03 3.60 -19.82
CA SER A 45 17.38 4.24 -18.54
C SER A 45 17.78 5.70 -18.77
N GLY A 46 17.00 6.65 -18.23
CA GLY A 46 17.17 8.08 -18.48
C GLY A 46 18.46 8.70 -17.91
N HIS A 47 19.25 7.94 -17.15
CA HIS A 47 20.47 8.41 -16.50
C HIS A 47 21.63 7.44 -16.72
N GLY A 48 22.84 7.98 -16.90
CA GLY A 48 24.07 7.17 -16.90
C GLY A 48 24.36 6.56 -15.52
N ARG A 49 25.20 5.51 -15.47
CA ARG A 49 25.49 4.74 -14.24
C ARG A 49 25.95 5.61 -13.05
N VAL A 50 26.78 6.62 -13.30
CA VAL A 50 27.26 7.54 -12.26
C VAL A 50 26.11 8.34 -11.66
N ILE A 51 25.25 8.89 -12.50
CA ILE A 51 24.08 9.66 -12.04
C ILE A 51 23.11 8.74 -11.30
N GLN A 52 22.91 7.51 -11.77
CA GLN A 52 22.08 6.54 -11.06
C GLN A 52 22.65 6.22 -9.67
N LEU A 53 23.97 6.05 -9.54
CA LEU A 53 24.62 5.87 -8.24
C LEU A 53 24.42 7.09 -7.33
N LEU A 54 24.66 8.31 -7.84
CA LEU A 54 24.45 9.54 -7.08
C LEU A 54 22.99 9.69 -6.63
N ARG A 55 22.03 9.35 -7.49
CA ARG A 55 20.60 9.36 -7.14
C ARG A 55 20.30 8.36 -6.03
N VAL A 56 20.83 7.13 -6.09
CA VAL A 56 20.64 6.11 -5.04
C VAL A 56 21.29 6.56 -3.72
N VAL A 57 22.48 7.15 -3.77
CA VAL A 57 23.15 7.70 -2.58
C VAL A 57 22.34 8.84 -1.99
N GLY A 58 21.93 9.82 -2.82
CA GLY A 58 21.13 10.96 -2.39
C GLY A 58 19.78 10.52 -1.80
N PHE A 59 19.10 9.58 -2.46
CA PHE A 59 17.88 8.95 -1.95
C PHE A 59 18.10 8.32 -0.57
N SER A 60 19.16 7.53 -0.43
CA SER A 60 19.46 6.82 0.81
C SER A 60 19.81 7.79 1.94
N VAL A 61 20.64 8.79 1.66
CA VAL A 61 21.02 9.82 2.65
C VAL A 61 19.80 10.59 3.11
N TYR A 62 18.98 11.09 2.18
CA TYR A 62 17.75 11.82 2.50
C TYR A 62 16.79 10.99 3.33
N PHE A 63 16.45 9.78 2.86
CA PHE A 63 15.48 8.92 3.52
C PHE A 63 15.93 8.52 4.93
N ASN A 64 17.19 8.09 5.08
CA ASN A 64 17.71 7.69 6.39
C ASN A 64 17.82 8.88 7.35
N PHE A 65 18.23 10.05 6.86
CA PHE A 65 18.29 11.27 7.68
C PHE A 65 16.89 11.66 8.18
N CYS A 66 15.89 11.73 7.31
CA CYS A 66 14.52 12.03 7.71
C CYS A 66 13.97 10.98 8.69
N CYS A 67 14.18 9.68 8.43
CA CYS A 67 13.79 8.62 9.36
C CYS A 67 14.45 8.79 10.73
N PHE A 68 15.74 9.14 10.76
CA PHE A 68 16.48 9.35 12.00
C PHE A 68 15.91 10.51 12.81
N ILE A 69 15.66 11.67 12.18
CA ILE A 69 15.05 12.83 12.84
C ILE A 69 13.63 12.51 13.34
N ILE A 70 12.83 11.79 12.55
CA ILE A 70 11.49 11.35 12.96
C ILE A 70 11.58 10.43 14.16
N CYS A 71 12.51 9.46 14.18
CA CYS A 71 12.72 8.58 15.33
C CYS A 71 13.10 9.38 16.59
N ILE A 72 14.03 10.33 16.50
CA ILE A 72 14.37 11.24 17.61
C ILE A 72 13.11 11.95 18.12
N THR A 73 12.33 12.50 17.20
CA THR A 73 11.08 13.20 17.51
C THR A 73 10.12 12.27 18.26
N GLN A 74 9.93 11.04 17.79
CA GLN A 74 9.12 10.03 18.48
C GLN A 74 9.62 9.73 19.88
N PHE A 75 10.94 9.62 20.09
CA PHE A 75 11.51 9.41 21.43
C PHE A 75 11.30 10.61 22.36
N ILE A 76 11.37 11.84 21.85
CA ILE A 76 11.05 13.06 22.62
C ILE A 76 9.57 13.04 23.05
N GLY A 77 8.66 12.59 22.19
CA GLY A 77 7.24 12.45 22.51
C GLY A 77 6.88 11.21 23.34
N ALA A 78 7.76 10.22 23.44
CA ALA A 78 7.46 8.94 24.11
C ALA A 78 7.05 9.09 25.59
N PRO A 79 7.64 9.98 26.41
CA PRO A 79 7.22 10.19 27.79
C PRO A 79 5.75 10.58 27.94
N LEU A 80 5.14 11.22 26.92
CA LEU A 80 3.72 11.59 26.94
C LEU A 80 2.82 10.37 27.19
N TYR A 81 3.24 9.16 26.83
CA TYR A 81 2.46 7.95 27.07
C TYR A 81 2.12 7.73 28.55
N PHE A 82 3.00 8.16 29.46
CA PHE A 82 2.82 8.02 30.90
C PHE A 82 2.02 9.15 31.52
N PHE A 83 1.94 10.32 30.86
CA PHE A 83 1.20 11.49 31.36
C PHE A 83 -0.20 11.58 30.76
N ASN A 84 -0.32 11.49 29.44
CA ASN A 84 -1.59 11.57 28.72
C ASN A 84 -1.49 10.79 27.40
N ARG A 85 -2.25 9.69 27.32
CA ARG A 85 -2.23 8.82 26.14
C ARG A 85 -2.78 9.49 24.89
N ASP A 86 -3.74 10.41 25.02
CA ASP A 86 -4.28 11.14 23.88
C ASP A 86 -3.24 12.08 23.28
N TRP A 87 -2.47 12.77 24.13
CA TRP A 87 -1.35 13.60 23.67
C TRP A 87 -0.27 12.77 23.00
N PHE A 88 0.05 11.61 23.57
CA PHE A 88 0.99 10.68 22.94
C PHE A 88 0.50 10.24 21.54
N TYR A 89 -0.74 9.79 21.40
CA TYR A 89 -1.24 9.33 20.10
C TYR A 89 -1.38 10.47 19.09
N ALA A 90 -1.78 11.66 19.52
CA ALA A 90 -1.77 12.85 18.67
C ALA A 90 -0.34 13.21 18.20
N TYR A 91 0.65 13.11 19.09
CA TYR A 91 2.06 13.33 18.77
C TYR A 91 2.58 12.27 17.78
N MET A 92 2.24 11.00 17.99
CA MET A 92 2.61 9.92 17.06
C MET A 92 1.90 10.09 15.71
N ALA A 93 0.67 10.57 15.67
CA ALA A 93 -0.02 10.91 14.43
C ALA A 93 0.69 12.05 13.68
N MET A 94 1.17 13.07 14.39
CA MET A 94 1.97 14.15 13.79
C MET A 94 3.27 13.61 13.17
N THR A 95 4.03 12.79 13.89
CA THR A 95 5.27 12.19 13.33
C THR A 95 4.97 11.28 12.12
N LYS A 96 3.83 10.58 12.14
CA LYS A 96 3.33 9.80 11.00
C LYS A 96 3.03 10.69 9.79
N ARG A 97 2.46 11.89 10.00
CA ARG A 97 2.27 12.88 8.92
C ARG A 97 3.61 13.32 8.32
N SER A 98 4.62 13.58 9.14
CA SER A 98 5.98 13.93 8.69
C SER A 98 6.62 12.83 7.86
N PHE A 99 6.41 11.56 8.22
CA PHE A 99 6.87 10.43 7.41
C PHE A 99 6.15 10.36 6.06
N ALA A 100 4.84 10.59 6.02
CA ALA A 100 4.09 10.65 4.76
C ALA A 100 4.59 11.76 3.83
N LEU A 101 4.91 12.94 4.39
CA LEU A 101 5.53 14.04 3.65
C LEU A 101 6.91 13.64 3.11
N THR A 102 7.72 12.98 3.94
CA THR A 102 9.05 12.48 3.55
C THR A 102 8.96 11.55 2.34
N ILE A 103 8.08 10.53 2.39
CA ILE A 103 7.93 9.57 1.28
C ILE A 103 7.30 10.21 0.04
N THR A 104 6.39 11.17 0.20
CA THR A 104 5.77 11.91 -0.92
C THR A 104 6.78 12.81 -1.62
N LEU A 105 7.59 13.57 -0.86
CA LEU A 105 8.64 14.41 -1.43
C LEU A 105 9.75 13.57 -2.05
N MET A 106 10.13 12.47 -1.40
CA MET A 106 11.10 11.52 -1.91
C MET A 106 10.68 10.94 -3.26
N THR A 107 9.42 10.48 -3.38
CA THR A 107 8.89 9.97 -4.66
C THR A 107 8.89 11.09 -5.70
N HIS A 108 8.45 12.31 -5.35
CA HIS A 108 8.51 13.43 -6.28
C HIS A 108 9.92 13.76 -6.81
N ILE A 109 10.95 13.74 -5.96
CA ILE A 109 12.34 14.07 -6.36
C ILE A 109 13.01 12.92 -7.12
N PHE A 110 12.92 11.71 -6.57
CA PHE A 110 13.74 10.58 -7.01
C PHE A 110 13.04 9.66 -8.02
N GLY A 111 11.72 9.72 -8.13
CA GLY A 111 10.94 8.97 -9.11
C GLY A 111 9.60 9.65 -9.38
N PRO A 112 9.60 10.79 -10.12
CA PRO A 112 8.36 11.48 -10.46
C PRO A 112 7.43 10.53 -11.22
N THR A 113 6.30 10.19 -10.60
CA THR A 113 5.33 9.25 -11.14
C THR A 113 4.06 10.01 -11.53
N VAL A 114 3.62 9.87 -12.78
CA VAL A 114 2.30 10.32 -13.20
C VAL A 114 1.28 9.33 -12.67
N ILE A 115 0.47 9.76 -11.71
CA ILE A 115 -0.61 8.94 -11.16
C ILE A 115 -1.88 9.28 -11.92
N ARG A 116 -2.50 8.27 -12.54
CA ARG A 116 -3.84 8.39 -13.11
C ARG A 116 -4.82 7.75 -12.15
N THR A 117 -5.84 8.50 -11.76
CA THR A 117 -6.84 8.05 -10.79
C THR A 117 -8.21 8.07 -11.44
N SER A 118 -8.96 7.00 -11.25
CA SER A 118 -10.34 6.85 -11.68
C SER A 118 -11.12 6.12 -10.59
N GLY A 119 -12.43 6.28 -10.60
CA GLY A 119 -13.35 5.59 -9.72
C GLY A 119 -14.65 5.29 -10.44
N ASP A 120 -15.40 4.30 -9.93
CA ASP A 120 -16.75 4.02 -10.40
C ASP A 120 -17.78 4.93 -9.72
N GLU A 121 -19.07 4.66 -9.95
CA GLU A 121 -20.18 5.42 -9.38
C GLU A 121 -20.16 5.45 -7.85
N SER A 122 -19.62 4.42 -7.19
CA SER A 122 -19.63 4.32 -5.72
C SER A 122 -18.76 5.37 -5.03
N VAL A 123 -17.80 5.96 -5.75
CA VAL A 123 -16.91 7.01 -5.26
C VAL A 123 -17.11 8.35 -5.98
N ALA A 124 -18.25 8.52 -6.65
CA ALA A 124 -18.61 9.75 -7.32
C ALA A 124 -18.53 10.95 -6.36
N GLY A 125 -17.88 12.03 -6.80
CA GLY A 125 -17.66 13.24 -6.00
C GLY A 125 -16.57 13.13 -4.92
N GLN A 126 -15.92 11.97 -4.76
CA GLN A 126 -14.86 11.78 -3.76
C GLN A 126 -13.44 11.91 -4.33
N ILE A 127 -13.28 11.94 -5.65
CA ILE A 127 -12.00 12.10 -6.35
C ILE A 127 -12.11 13.36 -7.20
N LEU A 128 -11.50 14.45 -6.73
CA LEU A 128 -11.69 15.78 -7.31
C LEU A 128 -10.37 16.30 -7.89
N PRO A 129 -10.34 16.84 -9.12
CA PRO A 129 -9.16 17.49 -9.65
C PRO A 129 -8.89 18.79 -8.89
N THR A 130 -7.62 19.13 -8.70
CA THR A 130 -7.21 20.45 -8.19
C THR A 130 -6.79 21.37 -9.32
N ALA A 131 -6.85 22.69 -9.10
CA ALA A 131 -6.48 23.69 -10.11
C ALA A 131 -5.03 23.53 -10.64
N GLY A 132 -4.13 22.93 -9.85
CA GLY A 132 -2.74 22.68 -10.22
C GLY A 132 -2.50 21.36 -10.96
N GLY A 133 -3.54 20.67 -11.43
CA GLY A 133 -3.42 19.36 -12.08
C GLY A 133 -3.14 18.20 -11.11
N GLY A 134 -3.39 18.40 -9.81
CA GLY A 134 -3.35 17.35 -8.80
C GLY A 134 -4.72 16.76 -8.52
N VAL A 135 -4.83 16.01 -7.42
CA VAL A 135 -6.08 15.42 -6.95
C VAL A 135 -6.28 15.74 -5.47
N GLU A 136 -7.54 15.94 -5.09
CA GLU A 136 -8.02 15.99 -3.72
C GLU A 136 -9.03 14.87 -3.51
N PHE A 137 -8.86 14.12 -2.43
CA PHE A 137 -9.81 13.08 -2.04
C PHE A 137 -10.75 13.56 -0.94
N LYS A 138 -12.00 13.09 -0.94
CA LYS A 138 -13.02 13.34 0.09
C LYS A 138 -13.50 12.02 0.73
N PHE A 139 -12.57 11.11 0.98
CA PHE A 139 -12.90 9.86 1.67
C PHE A 139 -13.14 10.11 3.17
N PRO A 140 -14.04 9.33 3.81
CA PRO A 140 -14.35 9.44 5.23
C PRO A 140 -13.13 9.27 6.14
N GLU A 141 -13.24 9.75 7.38
CA GLU A 141 -12.17 9.65 8.37
C GLU A 141 -11.96 8.22 8.90
N ARG A 142 -12.94 7.33 8.71
CA ARG A 142 -12.86 5.94 9.17
C ARG A 142 -13.21 4.96 8.06
N ILE A 143 -12.21 4.28 7.53
CA ILE A 143 -12.35 3.32 6.42
C ILE A 143 -11.45 2.10 6.60
N VAL A 144 -11.83 1.00 5.97
CA VAL A 144 -10.89 -0.06 5.61
C VAL A 144 -10.58 0.08 4.13
N MET A 145 -9.31 0.24 3.79
CA MET A 145 -8.83 0.29 2.41
C MET A 145 -8.20 -1.07 2.07
N ILE A 146 -8.75 -1.75 1.07
CA ILE A 146 -8.17 -2.96 0.52
C ILE A 146 -7.48 -2.63 -0.80
N ALA A 147 -6.35 -3.25 -1.07
CA ALA A 147 -5.69 -3.13 -2.36
C ALA A 147 -4.99 -4.42 -2.81
N ASN A 148 -4.79 -4.56 -4.11
CA ASN A 148 -3.86 -5.54 -4.67
C ASN A 148 -2.41 -5.20 -4.28
N HIS A 149 -1.52 -6.19 -4.27
CA HIS A 149 -0.11 -6.00 -3.88
C HIS A 149 0.84 -6.48 -4.97
N GLN A 150 1.25 -5.56 -5.85
CA GLN A 150 2.14 -5.84 -6.97
C GLN A 150 3.61 -5.65 -6.60
N ILE A 151 3.98 -4.55 -5.94
CA ILE A 151 5.37 -4.22 -5.60
C ILE A 151 5.54 -3.82 -4.13
N TYR A 152 6.78 -3.89 -3.62
CA TYR A 152 7.08 -3.65 -2.20
C TYR A 152 6.68 -2.25 -1.70
N THR A 153 6.52 -1.30 -2.61
CA THR A 153 6.26 0.10 -2.34
C THR A 153 4.82 0.54 -2.61
N ASP A 154 3.88 -0.37 -2.92
CA ASP A 154 2.47 -0.02 -3.18
C ASP A 154 1.87 0.85 -2.06
N TRP A 155 2.22 0.52 -0.82
CA TRP A 155 1.77 1.24 0.36
C TRP A 155 2.14 2.73 0.38
N ILE A 156 3.19 3.16 -0.33
CA ILE A 156 3.56 4.59 -0.41
C ILE A 156 2.50 5.36 -1.19
N TYR A 157 2.02 4.80 -2.30
CA TYR A 157 0.98 5.44 -3.13
C TYR A 157 -0.37 5.47 -2.42
N LEU A 158 -0.72 4.41 -1.69
CA LEU A 158 -1.95 4.38 -0.88
C LEU A 158 -1.88 5.32 0.33
N TRP A 159 -0.69 5.53 0.90
CA TRP A 159 -0.48 6.54 1.93
C TRP A 159 -0.58 7.96 1.36
N TRP A 160 -0.09 8.18 0.13
CA TRP A 160 -0.26 9.45 -0.59
C TRP A 160 -1.74 9.81 -0.79
N VAL A 161 -2.63 8.84 -1.02
CA VAL A 161 -4.09 9.08 -1.05
C VAL A 161 -4.55 9.72 0.27
N GLY A 162 -4.09 9.21 1.41
CA GLY A 162 -4.38 9.82 2.73
C GLY A 162 -3.74 11.20 2.93
N TYR A 163 -2.66 11.52 2.22
CA TYR A 163 -2.07 12.86 2.21
C TYR A 163 -2.89 13.84 1.35
N ALA A 164 -3.36 13.38 0.20
CA ALA A 164 -4.22 14.14 -0.71
C ALA A 164 -5.69 14.23 -0.24
N ASN A 165 -6.10 13.45 0.77
CA ASN A 165 -7.44 13.52 1.35
C ASN A 165 -7.68 14.81 2.14
N ARG A 166 -8.92 15.31 2.12
CA ARG A 166 -9.38 16.43 2.95
C ARG A 166 -10.65 15.99 3.72
N PRO A 167 -10.56 15.84 5.06
CA PRO A 167 -9.40 16.12 5.93
C PRO A 167 -8.22 15.15 5.71
N GLY A 168 -7.01 15.58 6.09
CA GLY A 168 -5.78 14.81 5.87
C GLY A 168 -5.67 13.57 6.76
N MET A 169 -5.60 12.38 6.15
CA MET A 169 -5.64 11.07 6.83
C MET A 169 -4.29 10.37 6.95
N HIS A 170 -3.23 10.92 6.35
CA HIS A 170 -1.87 10.39 6.40
C HIS A 170 -1.24 10.28 7.81
N GLY A 171 -1.83 10.87 8.85
CA GLY A 171 -1.46 10.65 10.25
C GLY A 171 -2.20 9.49 10.93
N HIS A 172 -3.24 8.97 10.28
CA HIS A 172 -4.22 8.04 10.82
C HIS A 172 -4.31 6.75 10.00
N ILE A 173 -3.35 6.50 9.12
CA ILE A 173 -3.22 5.22 8.42
C ILE A 173 -2.53 4.17 9.32
N TYR A 174 -3.02 2.94 9.27
CA TYR A 174 -2.51 1.79 9.98
C TYR A 174 -2.34 0.65 8.99
N ILE A 175 -1.17 0.04 9.00
CA ILE A 175 -0.78 -0.97 8.02
C ILE A 175 -0.49 -2.27 8.74
N ILE A 176 -0.96 -3.38 8.17
CA ILE A 176 -0.57 -4.72 8.60
C ILE A 176 0.74 -5.10 7.91
N LEU A 177 1.75 -5.43 8.71
CA LEU A 177 3.14 -5.64 8.28
C LEU A 177 3.64 -7.04 8.65
N LYS A 178 4.66 -7.50 7.94
CA LYS A 178 5.39 -8.73 8.28
C LYS A 178 6.11 -8.54 9.62
N GLU A 179 6.00 -9.52 10.52
CA GLU A 179 6.58 -9.45 11.87
C GLU A 179 8.09 -9.14 11.88
N SER A 180 8.85 -9.66 10.91
CA SER A 180 10.29 -9.41 10.83
C SER A 180 10.66 -7.93 10.73
N LEU A 181 9.76 -7.07 10.23
CA LEU A 181 10.01 -5.64 10.07
C LEU A 181 10.15 -4.91 11.41
N LYS A 182 9.59 -5.44 12.50
CA LYS A 182 9.71 -4.83 13.84
C LYS A 182 11.16 -4.85 14.38
N TYR A 183 12.02 -5.71 13.83
CA TYR A 183 13.40 -5.88 14.27
C TYR A 183 14.41 -5.06 13.47
N ILE A 184 13.97 -4.28 12.47
CA ILE A 184 14.86 -3.37 11.75
C ILE A 184 15.28 -2.25 12.72
N PRO A 185 16.58 -2.02 12.97
CA PRO A 185 17.03 -0.96 13.87
C PRO A 185 16.45 0.40 13.46
N MET A 186 16.02 1.19 14.46
CA MET A 186 15.34 2.48 14.32
C MET A 186 13.97 2.42 13.63
N ILE A 187 13.90 1.95 12.38
CA ILE A 187 12.67 1.91 11.57
C ILE A 187 11.61 1.01 12.23
N GLY A 188 12.02 -0.16 12.74
CA GLY A 188 11.16 -1.09 13.46
C GLY A 188 10.47 -0.43 14.67
N THR A 189 11.25 0.30 15.47
CA THR A 189 10.74 1.06 16.61
C THR A 189 9.77 2.16 16.17
N GLY A 190 10.10 2.90 15.12
CA GLY A 190 9.21 3.93 14.59
C GLY A 190 7.87 3.37 14.09
N MET A 191 7.88 2.22 13.43
CA MET A 191 6.66 1.51 13.02
C MET A 191 5.84 1.01 14.22
N MET A 192 6.49 0.59 15.32
CA MET A 192 5.80 0.24 16.56
C MET A 192 5.11 1.46 17.20
N PHE A 193 5.77 2.63 17.21
CA PHE A 193 5.17 3.88 17.67
C PHE A 193 3.96 4.32 16.83
N TYR A 194 3.98 4.06 15.52
CA TYR A 194 2.83 4.31 14.63
C TYR A 194 1.62 3.42 14.86
N GLY A 195 1.75 2.40 15.71
CA GLY A 195 0.68 1.44 15.97
C GLY A 195 0.42 0.49 14.80
N PHE A 196 1.40 0.30 13.90
CA PHE A 196 1.30 -0.72 12.86
C PHE A 196 1.20 -2.11 13.46
N ILE A 197 0.54 -3.01 12.72
CA ILE A 197 0.17 -4.33 13.22
C ILE A 197 1.09 -5.37 12.59
N PHE A 198 1.89 -6.05 13.41
CA PHE A 198 2.89 -7.01 12.95
C PHE A 198 2.36 -8.45 13.04
N LEU A 199 2.30 -9.15 11.91
CA LEU A 199 1.80 -10.53 11.83
C LEU A 199 2.88 -11.53 11.42
N SER A 200 2.85 -12.70 12.06
CA SER A 200 3.73 -13.85 11.79
C SER A 200 3.26 -14.72 10.61
N ARG A 201 2.07 -14.41 10.06
CA ARG A 201 1.34 -15.20 9.04
C ARG A 201 0.81 -16.52 9.57
N LYS A 202 0.53 -16.58 10.88
CA LYS A 202 -0.06 -17.75 11.56
C LYS A 202 -1.26 -17.29 12.38
N MET A 203 -2.47 -17.52 11.87
CA MET A 203 -3.71 -17.03 12.48
C MET A 203 -3.83 -17.39 13.97
N ALA A 204 -3.49 -18.63 14.36
CA ALA A 204 -3.55 -19.08 15.75
C ALA A 204 -2.68 -18.24 16.71
N THR A 205 -1.54 -17.73 16.24
CA THR A 205 -0.64 -16.88 17.04
C THR A 205 -1.01 -15.40 16.93
N ASP A 206 -1.48 -14.99 15.76
CA ASP A 206 -1.69 -13.60 15.38
C ASP A 206 -3.06 -13.05 15.84
N GLN A 207 -4.09 -13.90 15.93
CA GLN A 207 -5.46 -13.49 16.20
C GLN A 207 -5.62 -12.67 17.49
N PRO A 208 -5.08 -13.07 18.66
CA PRO A 208 -5.21 -12.26 19.88
C PRO A 208 -4.50 -10.91 19.78
N ARG A 209 -3.36 -10.86 19.08
CA ARG A 209 -2.59 -9.61 18.88
C ARG A 209 -3.33 -8.66 17.95
N LEU A 210 -3.87 -9.19 16.86
CA LEU A 210 -4.69 -8.45 15.91
C LEU A 210 -5.94 -7.90 16.59
N ALA A 211 -6.67 -8.75 17.33
CA ALA A 211 -7.83 -8.35 18.12
C ALA A 211 -7.51 -7.20 19.09
N HIS A 212 -6.43 -7.31 19.86
CA HIS A 212 -6.01 -6.26 20.80
C HIS A 212 -5.72 -4.93 20.09
N ARG A 213 -5.06 -4.96 18.92
CA ARG A 213 -4.74 -3.75 18.16
C ARG A 213 -5.98 -3.12 17.53
N LEU A 214 -6.87 -3.93 16.94
CA LEU A 214 -8.12 -3.44 16.36
C LEU A 214 -9.06 -2.88 17.45
N ASN A 215 -9.13 -3.53 18.62
CA ASN A 215 -9.90 -3.03 19.75
C ASN A 215 -9.42 -1.65 20.23
N LYS A 216 -8.10 -1.37 20.17
CA LYS A 216 -7.58 -0.02 20.44
C LYS A 216 -8.06 1.02 19.41
N LEU A 217 -8.26 0.63 18.16
CA LEU A 217 -8.72 1.53 17.10
C LEU A 217 -10.23 1.81 17.12
N LYS A 218 -11.00 1.07 17.92
CA LYS A 218 -12.45 1.28 18.13
C LYS A 218 -12.78 1.76 19.56
N GLN A 219 -11.80 2.29 20.28
CA GLN A 219 -12.05 2.89 21.60
C GLN A 219 -12.86 4.17 21.45
N THR A 220 -14.05 4.20 22.05
CA THR A 220 -14.88 5.40 22.14
C THR A 220 -14.24 6.41 23.10
N LYS A 221 -14.17 7.66 22.67
CA LYS A 221 -13.73 8.80 23.46
C LYS A 221 -14.89 9.76 23.67
N VAL A 222 -14.75 10.63 24.67
CA VAL A 222 -15.72 11.67 25.00
C VAL A 222 -15.02 13.01 24.86
N ASP A 223 -15.60 13.93 24.10
CA ASP A 223 -15.08 15.29 23.97
C ASP A 223 -15.41 16.12 25.24
N PRO A 224 -14.81 17.31 25.43
CA PRO A 224 -15.14 18.17 26.57
C PRO A 224 -16.62 18.58 26.66
N GLN A 225 -17.37 18.44 25.58
CA GLN A 225 -18.80 18.75 25.47
C GLN A 225 -19.69 17.54 25.81
N GLY A 226 -19.12 16.36 26.06
CA GLY A 226 -19.84 15.14 26.41
C GLY A 226 -20.25 14.27 25.20
N ASN A 227 -19.88 14.63 23.97
CA ASN A 227 -20.19 13.82 22.79
C ASN A 227 -19.21 12.66 22.66
N THR A 228 -19.74 11.49 22.34
CA THR A 228 -18.93 10.31 22.05
C THR A 228 -18.42 10.33 20.61
N TYR A 229 -17.16 9.98 20.41
CA TYR A 229 -16.56 9.87 19.09
C TYR A 229 -15.52 8.75 19.00
N LEU A 230 -15.14 8.38 17.79
CA LEU A 230 -14.04 7.46 17.50
C LEU A 230 -12.92 8.23 16.80
N ASP A 231 -11.66 7.94 17.15
CA ASP A 231 -10.51 8.57 16.49
C ASP A 231 -10.52 8.29 14.96
N PRO A 232 -10.02 9.19 14.12
CA PRO A 232 -9.82 8.92 12.69
C PRO A 232 -8.92 7.70 12.47
N MET A 233 -9.24 6.83 11.50
CA MET A 233 -8.53 5.57 11.26
C MET A 233 -8.72 5.02 9.85
N TRP A 234 -7.62 4.82 9.13
CA TRP A 234 -7.58 4.10 7.85
C TRP A 234 -6.79 2.82 8.01
N LEU A 235 -7.44 1.65 7.93
CA LEU A 235 -6.74 0.37 7.94
C LEU A 235 -6.45 -0.06 6.51
N LEU A 236 -5.17 -0.16 6.16
CA LEU A 236 -4.72 -0.66 4.85
C LEU A 236 -4.47 -2.16 4.90
N LEU A 237 -5.15 -2.89 4.04
CA LEU A 237 -5.05 -4.34 3.87
C LEU A 237 -4.63 -4.70 2.45
N PHE A 238 -3.76 -5.70 2.34
CA PHE A 238 -3.42 -6.35 1.08
C PHE A 238 -3.91 -7.81 1.14
N PRO A 239 -5.14 -8.11 0.69
CA PRO A 239 -5.74 -9.44 0.86
C PRO A 239 -4.93 -10.57 0.20
N GLU A 240 -4.11 -10.28 -0.81
CA GLU A 240 -3.18 -11.24 -1.42
C GLU A 240 -2.19 -11.85 -0.40
N GLY A 241 -1.87 -11.11 0.68
CA GLY A 241 -1.03 -11.55 1.79
C GLY A 241 0.48 -11.60 1.49
N THR A 242 0.87 -11.29 0.26
CA THR A 242 2.26 -11.14 -0.21
C THR A 242 2.24 -10.43 -1.57
N ASN A 243 3.37 -9.86 -1.98
CA ASN A 243 3.49 -9.27 -3.30
C ASN A 243 3.35 -10.32 -4.40
N LEU A 244 2.86 -9.88 -5.55
CA LEU A 244 2.83 -10.64 -6.78
C LEU A 244 4.26 -11.06 -7.17
N SER A 245 4.46 -12.37 -7.24
CA SER A 245 5.71 -13.01 -7.66
C SER A 245 5.35 -14.28 -8.41
N ASP A 246 6.23 -14.79 -9.28
CA ASP A 246 5.97 -16.02 -10.03
C ASP A 246 5.56 -17.19 -9.12
N ASN A 247 6.23 -17.32 -7.98
CA ASN A 247 5.89 -18.35 -7.01
C ASN A 247 4.52 -18.13 -6.36
N GLY A 248 4.19 -16.88 -6.02
CA GLY A 248 2.88 -16.52 -5.48
C GLY A 248 1.76 -16.79 -6.50
N ARG A 249 1.96 -16.31 -7.74
CA ARG A 249 1.06 -16.48 -8.89
C ARG A 249 0.78 -17.95 -9.18
N ARG A 250 1.81 -18.79 -9.26
CA ARG A 250 1.64 -20.26 -9.42
C ARG A 250 0.82 -20.87 -8.29
N LYS A 251 1.12 -20.54 -7.03
CA LYS A 251 0.36 -21.05 -5.87
C LYS A 251 -1.10 -20.62 -5.90
N SER A 252 -1.36 -19.36 -6.25
CA SER A 252 -2.72 -18.85 -6.42
C SER A 252 -3.46 -19.56 -7.56
N SER A 253 -2.79 -19.85 -8.68
CA SER A 253 -3.38 -20.55 -9.83
C SER A 253 -3.77 -21.99 -9.46
N HIS A 254 -2.87 -22.72 -8.80
CA HIS A 254 -3.16 -24.05 -8.29
C HIS A 254 -4.33 -24.05 -7.29
N TRP A 255 -4.41 -23.02 -6.43
CA TRP A 255 -5.54 -22.86 -5.52
C TRP A 255 -6.85 -22.58 -6.26
N ALA A 256 -6.81 -21.75 -7.31
CA ALA A 256 -7.97 -21.48 -8.16
C ALA A 256 -8.48 -22.77 -8.81
N ALA A 257 -7.60 -23.53 -9.45
CA ALA A 257 -7.92 -24.81 -10.09
C ALA A 257 -8.49 -25.83 -9.09
N LYS A 258 -7.87 -25.94 -7.90
CA LYS A 258 -8.34 -26.86 -6.84
C LYS A 258 -9.75 -26.54 -6.35
N ASN A 259 -10.13 -25.27 -6.32
CA ASN A 259 -11.42 -24.81 -5.81
C ASN A 259 -12.42 -24.43 -6.91
N SER A 260 -12.13 -24.76 -8.17
CA SER A 260 -12.97 -24.41 -9.33
C SER A 260 -13.28 -22.91 -9.43
N LEU A 261 -12.30 -22.07 -9.09
CA LEU A 261 -12.41 -20.61 -9.19
C LEU A 261 -11.75 -20.12 -10.48
N ARG A 262 -12.25 -19.02 -11.05
CA ARG A 262 -11.58 -18.32 -12.15
C ARG A 262 -10.23 -17.81 -11.67
N ASP A 263 -9.19 -18.11 -12.43
CA ASP A 263 -7.85 -17.61 -12.13
C ASP A 263 -7.65 -16.19 -12.68
N PRO A 264 -7.38 -15.17 -11.85
CA PRO A 264 -7.12 -13.82 -12.32
C PRO A 264 -5.72 -13.70 -12.97
N GLU A 265 -5.61 -12.79 -13.94
CA GLU A 265 -4.39 -12.60 -14.74
C GLU A 265 -3.32 -11.75 -14.03
N HIS A 266 -3.72 -10.62 -13.42
CA HIS A 266 -2.79 -9.59 -12.91
C HIS A 266 -2.74 -9.47 -11.38
N VAL A 267 -3.46 -10.33 -10.67
CA VAL A 267 -3.52 -10.36 -9.20
C VAL A 267 -3.50 -11.80 -8.68
N MET A 268 -3.30 -11.98 -7.38
CA MET A 268 -3.56 -13.26 -6.72
C MET A 268 -4.97 -13.31 -6.11
N LEU A 269 -5.49 -14.53 -5.95
CA LEU A 269 -6.71 -14.73 -5.17
C LEU A 269 -6.50 -14.28 -3.72
N PRO A 270 -7.45 -13.55 -3.13
CA PRO A 270 -7.31 -13.03 -1.78
C PRO A 270 -7.34 -14.15 -0.74
N ARG A 271 -6.58 -13.97 0.34
CA ARG A 271 -6.65 -14.76 1.57
C ARG A 271 -7.64 -14.09 2.53
N SER A 272 -8.90 -14.50 2.45
CA SER A 272 -10.02 -13.82 3.12
C SER A 272 -9.99 -13.86 4.65
N THR A 273 -9.34 -14.84 5.28
CA THR A 273 -9.41 -15.03 6.75
C THR A 273 -8.99 -13.80 7.54
N GLY A 274 -7.87 -13.17 7.19
CA GLY A 274 -7.37 -11.99 7.89
C GLY A 274 -8.24 -10.76 7.65
N THR A 275 -8.65 -10.55 6.39
CA THR A 275 -9.55 -9.45 6.00
C THR A 275 -10.90 -9.57 6.69
N TYR A 276 -11.52 -10.76 6.66
CA TYR A 276 -12.79 -11.05 7.33
C TYR A 276 -12.69 -10.78 8.83
N PHE A 277 -11.61 -11.24 9.49
CA PHE A 277 -11.40 -10.97 10.91
C PHE A 277 -11.32 -9.47 11.19
N CYS A 278 -10.55 -8.71 10.40
CA CYS A 278 -10.44 -7.27 10.58
C CYS A 278 -11.79 -6.55 10.40
N LEU A 279 -12.53 -6.89 9.34
CA LEU A 279 -13.84 -6.30 9.06
C LEU A 279 -14.84 -6.62 10.18
N ASN A 280 -14.88 -7.86 10.67
CA ASN A 280 -15.80 -8.24 11.74
C ASN A 280 -15.48 -7.53 13.07
N GLU A 281 -14.20 -7.33 13.41
CA GLU A 281 -13.81 -6.59 14.63
C GLU A 281 -14.16 -5.09 14.52
N LEU A 282 -14.07 -4.52 13.32
CA LEU A 282 -14.24 -3.09 13.06
C LEU A 282 -15.67 -2.68 12.64
N LYS A 283 -16.58 -3.63 12.42
CA LYS A 283 -17.92 -3.39 11.87
C LYS A 283 -18.76 -2.34 12.61
N ASP A 284 -18.55 -2.18 13.92
CA ASP A 284 -19.32 -1.22 14.74
C ASP A 284 -18.79 0.22 14.63
N GLY A 285 -17.69 0.45 13.93
CA GLY A 285 -17.03 1.75 13.83
C GLY A 285 -16.45 2.07 12.47
N VAL A 286 -16.76 1.28 11.44
CA VAL A 286 -16.38 1.54 10.04
C VAL A 286 -17.56 1.20 9.15
N GLU A 287 -18.02 2.17 8.37
CA GLU A 287 -19.14 2.03 7.45
C GLU A 287 -18.69 1.66 6.03
N TYR A 288 -17.49 2.13 5.63
CA TYR A 288 -17.01 2.02 4.26
C TYR A 288 -15.78 1.13 4.13
N VAL A 289 -15.81 0.26 3.12
CA VAL A 289 -14.65 -0.48 2.62
C VAL A 289 -14.36 0.00 1.21
N TYR A 290 -13.14 0.50 0.99
CA TYR A 290 -12.69 0.96 -0.32
C TYR A 290 -11.82 -0.11 -0.97
N ASP A 291 -12.20 -0.54 -2.17
CA ASP A 291 -11.40 -1.43 -3.01
C ASP A 291 -10.57 -0.62 -4.01
N CYS A 292 -9.25 -0.63 -3.84
CA CYS A 292 -8.32 0.10 -4.66
C CYS A 292 -7.45 -0.85 -5.48
N THR A 293 -7.48 -0.70 -6.80
CA THR A 293 -6.54 -1.39 -7.68
C THR A 293 -5.43 -0.44 -8.11
N VAL A 294 -4.19 -0.81 -7.78
CA VAL A 294 -2.97 -0.17 -8.29
C VAL A 294 -2.47 -0.97 -9.49
N ALA A 295 -2.19 -0.27 -10.58
CA ALA A 295 -1.62 -0.84 -11.79
C ALA A 295 -0.40 -0.03 -12.23
N TYR A 296 0.58 -0.73 -12.79
CA TYR A 296 1.79 -0.13 -13.35
C TYR A 296 1.85 -0.39 -14.84
N GLU A 297 2.30 0.59 -15.63
CA GLU A 297 2.51 0.42 -17.07
C GLU A 297 3.55 -0.68 -17.37
N GLY A 298 4.39 -1.03 -16.39
CA GLY A 298 5.20 -2.23 -16.36
C GLY A 298 5.68 -2.50 -14.93
N ILE A 299 5.75 -3.78 -14.55
CA ILE A 299 6.35 -4.21 -13.30
C ILE A 299 7.70 -4.84 -13.66
N PRO A 300 8.82 -4.34 -13.13
CA PRO A 300 10.14 -4.95 -13.34
C PRO A 300 10.18 -6.44 -12.97
#